data_AF-A0A800DIG5-F1
#
_entry.id   AF-A0A800DIG5-F1
#
_cell.length_a   1.000
_cell.length_b   1.000
_cell.length_c   1.000
_cell.angle_alpha   90.00
_cell.angle_beta   90.00
_cell.angle_gamma   90.00
#
_symmetry.space_group_name_H-M   'P 1'
#
loop_
_entity.id
_entity.type
_entity.pdbx_description
1 polymer ?
#
loop_
_entity_poly.entity_id
_entity_poly.type
_entity_poly.pdbx_seq_one_letter_code
_entity_poly.pdbx_strand_id
1 'polypeptide(L)' 'AAGFQECYNVAGGFEGDPDDQGHRGTVNGWKVDGLPWRQR' A
#
# COMPACT_ATOMS: atom_id res chain seq x y z
N ALA A 1 0.04 20.27 -12.20
CA ALA A 1 -0.96 19.31 -11.70
C ALA A 1 -2.16 19.31 -12.64
N ALA A 2 -2.78 18.16 -12.93
CA ALA A 2 -3.80 18.02 -13.97
C ALA A 2 -5.21 18.58 -13.61
N GLY A 3 -5.34 19.40 -12.57
CA GLY A 3 -6.61 20.03 -12.18
C GLY A 3 -7.55 19.20 -11.29
N PHE A 4 -7.11 18.05 -10.81
CA PHE A 4 -7.86 17.26 -9.83
C PHE A 4 -7.82 17.92 -8.45
N GLN A 5 -8.98 18.15 -7.84
CA GLN A 5 -9.12 18.82 -6.55
C GLN A 5 -9.07 17.84 -5.37
N GLU A 6 -9.68 16.66 -5.52
CA GLU A 6 -9.77 15.63 -4.50
C GLU A 6 -8.80 14.49 -4.81
N CYS A 7 -7.53 14.69 -4.46
CA CYS A 7 -6.48 13.69 -4.60
C CYS A 7 -6.04 13.20 -3.23
N TYR A 8 -6.09 11.88 -3.04
CA TYR A 8 -5.77 11.24 -1.78
C TYR A 8 -4.63 10.25 -1.94
N ASN A 9 -3.82 10.15 -0.89
CA ASN A 9 -2.82 9.09 -0.75
C ASN A 9 -3.43 7.90 -0.03
N VAL A 10 -3.10 6.69 -0.47
CA VAL A 10 -3.44 5.47 0.27
C VAL A 10 -2.34 5.25 1.31
N ALA A 11 -2.69 5.34 2.59
CA ALA A 11 -1.76 5.10 3.70
C ALA A 11 -1.18 3.67 3.61
N GLY A 12 0.13 3.53 3.81
CA GLY A 12 0.85 2.25 3.67
C GLY A 12 1.00 1.75 2.23
N GLY A 13 0.32 2.35 1.24
CA GLY A 13 0.36 1.90 -0.14
C GLY A 13 -0.04 0.42 -0.30
N PHE A 14 0.58 -0.26 -1.25
CA PHE A 14 0.23 -1.66 -1.56
C PHE A 14 0.92 -2.66 -0.62
N GLU A 15 2.23 -2.56 -0.46
CA GLU A 15 3.04 -3.52 0.33
C GLU A 15 3.38 -3.03 1.74
N GLY A 16 3.02 -1.81 2.12
CA GLY A 16 3.32 -1.33 3.46
C GLY A 16 4.78 -0.99 3.68
N ASP A 17 5.08 -0.65 4.93
CA ASP A 17 6.40 -0.37 5.47
C ASP A 17 7.26 -1.65 5.55
N PRO A 18 8.60 -1.54 5.53
CA PRO A 18 9.47 -2.68 5.77
C PRO A 18 9.40 -3.11 7.24
N ASP A 19 9.49 -4.41 7.49
CA ASP A 19 9.75 -4.96 8.82
C ASP A 19 11.22 -4.76 9.27
N ASP A 20 11.54 -5.24 10.46
CA ASP A 20 12.88 -5.17 11.05
C ASP A 20 13.97 -5.85 10.20
N GLN A 21 13.60 -6.71 9.25
CA GLN A 21 14.51 -7.37 8.31
C GLN A 21 14.55 -6.68 6.94
N GLY A 22 13.76 -5.61 6.74
CA GLY A 22 13.68 -4.86 5.49
C GLY A 22 12.67 -5.42 4.48
N HIS A 23 11.87 -6.42 4.84
CA HIS A 23 10.87 -7.00 3.94
C HIS A 23 9.55 -6.22 4.00
N ARG A 24 8.92 -6.01 2.85
CA ARG A 24 7.56 -5.44 2.76
C ARG A 24 6.51 -6.54 2.63
N GLY A 25 5.26 -6.16 2.84
CA GLY A 25 4.10 -7.04 2.76
C GLY A 25 3.88 -7.87 4.04
N THR A 26 4.44 -7.41 5.17
CA THR A 26 4.38 -8.11 6.46
C THR A 26 3.81 -7.24 7.59
N VAL A 27 3.92 -5.91 7.51
CA VAL A 27 3.52 -4.99 8.61
C VAL A 27 2.15 -4.35 8.38
N ASN A 28 1.93 -3.71 7.23
CA ASN A 28 0.71 -3.00 6.87
C ASN A 28 0.52 -2.95 5.34
N GLY A 29 -0.47 -2.19 4.87
CA GLY A 29 -0.72 -1.95 3.45
C GLY A 29 -1.77 -2.89 2.86
N TRP A 30 -2.24 -2.55 1.66
CA TRP A 30 -3.38 -3.20 1.00
C TRP A 30 -3.30 -4.73 0.97
N LYS A 31 -2.10 -5.28 0.71
CA LYS A 31 -1.87 -6.73 0.67
C LYS A 31 -2.01 -7.37 2.05
N VAL A 32 -1.51 -6.74 3.10
CA VAL A 32 -1.53 -7.23 4.49
C VAL A 32 -2.94 -7.13 5.07
N ASP A 33 -3.67 -6.06 4.74
CA ASP A 33 -5.05 -5.84 5.17
C ASP A 33 -6.06 -6.82 4.52
N GLY A 34 -5.60 -7.72 3.66
CA GLY A 34 -6.43 -8.74 3.01
C GLY A 34 -7.41 -8.17 1.98
N LEU A 35 -7.19 -6.94 1.52
CA LEU A 35 -8.04 -6.30 0.51
C LEU A 35 -7.89 -7.03 -0.84
N PRO A 36 -8.93 -7.04 -1.70
CA PRO A 36 -8.87 -7.77 -2.96
C PRO A 36 -7.72 -7.32 -3.87
N TRP A 37 -6.89 -8.25 -4.33
CA TRP A 37 -5.85 -8.03 -5.34
C TRP A 37 -5.46 -9.36 -6.02
N ARG A 38 -4.69 -9.29 -7.11
CA ARG A 38 -4.16 -10.47 -7.82
C ARG A 38 -2.86 -10.15 -8.55
N GLN A 39 -1.92 -11.10 -8.56
CA GLN A 39 -0.77 -11.14 -9.46
C GLN A 39 -0.99 -12.21 -10.54
N ARG A 40 -0.57 -11.96 -11.78
CA ARG A 40 -0.56 -12.94 -12.88
C ARG A 40 0.87 -13.24 -13.28
#